data_AF-A0A7X2SXL2-F1
#
_entry.id   AF-A0A7X2SXL2-F1
#
_cell.length_a   1.000
_cell.length_b   1.000
_cell.length_c   1.000
_cell.angle_alpha   90.00
_cell.angle_beta   90.00
_cell.angle_gamma   90.00
#
_symmetry.space_group_name_H-M   'P 1'
#
loop_
_entity.id
_entity.type
_entity.pdbx_description
1 polymer ?
#
loop_
_entity_poly.entity_id
_entity_poly.type
_entity_poly.pdbx_seq_one_letter_code
_entity_poly.pdbx_strand_id
1 'polypeptide(L)'
;MNFDLERVRADFPILKREVNGHPLAYLDSAASAQRPLSVINAESHFYQHGYAAVHRGIHTLSQQATSDMENVRDQAARFINAQSQEEIVFVKGTTEGINLVANTWGSSNLQAGDNLIITEMEHHANIVPWQMLAQRTGAEVRVLPLNDNGELALEQLAGLIDSRTRLLAVTHVSNVLGTVNPVKAIVAQAKAAGVVTLVDGAQAVMHDKVDVQDIGCDFYAFSSHKLYGPNGVGILYGRKALLDEMPPWEGGGSMIERVILPTGTTWNSAPWRFEAGTDR
;
A
#
# COMPACT_ATOMS: atom_id res chain seq x y z
N MET A 1 -15.22 -27.55 4.75
CA MET A 1 -15.32 -26.08 4.73
C MET A 1 -16.67 -25.70 5.30
N ASN A 2 -16.71 -24.95 6.39
CA ASN A 2 -17.95 -24.47 7.00
C ASN A 2 -18.01 -22.94 6.79
N PHE A 3 -18.23 -22.52 5.54
CA PHE A 3 -18.38 -21.10 5.18
C PHE A 3 -19.87 -20.82 5.00
N ASP A 4 -20.49 -20.20 6.00
CA ASP A 4 -21.90 -19.82 5.97
C ASP A 4 -22.08 -18.50 5.20
N LEU A 5 -22.34 -18.64 3.91
CA LEU A 5 -22.49 -17.51 3.00
C LEU A 5 -23.68 -16.62 3.36
N GLU A 6 -24.80 -17.19 3.81
CA GLU A 6 -26.00 -16.42 4.15
C GLU A 6 -25.75 -15.54 5.38
N ARG A 7 -25.05 -16.08 6.38
CA ARG A 7 -24.60 -15.29 7.53
C ARG A 7 -23.68 -14.14 7.10
N VAL A 8 -22.69 -14.42 6.25
CA VAL A 8 -21.78 -13.37 5.74
C VAL A 8 -22.55 -12.30 4.97
N ARG A 9 -23.46 -12.68 4.07
CA ARG A 9 -24.28 -11.73 3.29
C ARG A 9 -25.17 -10.86 4.19
N ALA A 10 -25.66 -11.41 5.30
CA ALA A 10 -26.48 -10.67 6.26
C ALA A 10 -25.74 -9.49 6.91
N ASP A 11 -24.41 -9.56 7.02
CA ASP A 11 -23.57 -8.48 7.54
C ASP A 11 -23.43 -7.31 6.56
N PHE A 12 -23.73 -7.47 5.27
CA PHE A 12 -23.64 -6.42 4.25
C PHE A 12 -25.04 -5.85 3.94
N PRO A 13 -25.44 -4.73 4.56
CA PRO A 13 -26.82 -4.25 4.49
C PRO A 13 -27.21 -3.87 3.05
N ILE A 14 -26.26 -3.40 2.24
CA ILE A 14 -26.50 -2.98 0.86
C ILE A 14 -26.91 -4.15 -0.07
N LEU A 15 -26.58 -5.40 0.28
CA LEU A 15 -26.93 -6.56 -0.57
C LEU A 15 -28.42 -6.88 -0.55
N LYS A 16 -29.20 -6.26 0.35
CA LYS A 16 -30.67 -6.34 0.38
C LYS A 16 -31.35 -5.30 -0.53
N ARG A 17 -30.58 -4.41 -1.13
CA ARG A 17 -31.11 -3.31 -1.96
C ARG A 17 -31.59 -3.82 -3.32
N GLU A 18 -32.64 -3.19 -3.84
CA GLU A 18 -33.05 -3.33 -5.23
C GLU A 18 -32.47 -2.22 -6.11
N VAL A 19 -32.12 -2.57 -7.35
CA VAL A 19 -31.68 -1.65 -8.41
C VAL A 19 -32.52 -1.92 -9.65
N ASN A 20 -33.18 -0.89 -10.18
CA ASN A 20 -34.10 -0.99 -11.31
C ASN A 20 -35.22 -2.04 -11.11
N GLY A 21 -35.73 -2.18 -9.88
CA GLY A 21 -36.79 -3.13 -9.54
C GLY A 21 -36.34 -4.59 -9.41
N HIS A 22 -35.03 -4.86 -9.35
CA HIS A 22 -34.47 -6.20 -9.21
C HIS A 22 -33.49 -6.30 -8.03
N PRO A 23 -33.32 -7.47 -7.39
CA PRO A 23 -32.31 -7.67 -6.36
C PRO A 23 -30.90 -7.36 -6.86
N LEU A 24 -30.11 -6.64 -6.06
CA LEU A 24 -28.74 -6.28 -6.41
C LEU A 24 -27.82 -7.52 -6.53
N ALA A 25 -27.21 -7.68 -7.69
CA ALA A 25 -26.03 -8.52 -7.91
C ALA A 25 -24.81 -7.62 -8.16
N TYR A 26 -24.05 -7.31 -7.09
CA TYR A 26 -22.88 -6.44 -7.18
C TYR A 26 -21.63 -7.24 -7.57
N LEU A 27 -21.24 -7.17 -8.84
CA LEU A 27 -20.10 -7.91 -9.42
C LEU A 27 -18.94 -6.97 -9.79
N ASP A 28 -18.69 -5.96 -8.95
CA ASP A 28 -17.68 -4.91 -9.18
C ASP A 28 -16.78 -4.66 -7.95
N SER A 29 -16.67 -5.66 -7.06
CA SER A 29 -15.89 -5.56 -5.83
C SER A 29 -14.39 -5.31 -6.07
N ALA A 30 -13.87 -5.69 -7.24
CA ALA A 30 -12.49 -5.43 -7.64
C ALA A 30 -12.21 -3.91 -7.81
N ALA A 31 -13.24 -3.11 -8.13
CA ALA A 31 -13.14 -1.65 -8.11
C ALA A 31 -13.24 -1.12 -6.66
N SER A 32 -14.29 -1.51 -5.93
CA SER A 32 -14.45 -1.19 -4.50
C SER A 32 -15.40 -2.20 -3.85
N ALA A 33 -15.01 -2.76 -2.70
CA ALA A 33 -15.83 -3.73 -2.00
C ALA A 33 -16.98 -3.06 -1.23
N GLN A 34 -18.07 -3.78 -1.00
CA GLN A 34 -19.09 -3.34 -0.04
C GLN A 34 -18.56 -3.45 1.40
N ARG A 35 -19.25 -2.82 2.37
CA ARG A 35 -18.79 -2.79 3.77
C ARG A 35 -19.74 -3.57 4.67
N PRO A 36 -19.24 -4.42 5.58
CA PRO A 36 -20.06 -5.06 6.58
C PRO A 36 -20.49 -4.05 7.65
N LEU A 37 -21.57 -4.35 8.38
CA LEU A 37 -22.08 -3.52 9.48
C LEU A 37 -21.02 -3.24 10.55
N SER A 38 -20.13 -4.18 10.83
CA SER A 38 -19.05 -4.00 11.81
C SER A 38 -18.14 -2.83 11.47
N VAL A 39 -17.76 -2.67 10.19
CA VAL A 39 -16.93 -1.56 9.71
C VAL A 39 -17.68 -0.24 9.83
N ILE A 40 -18.93 -0.20 9.34
CA ILE A 40 -19.77 1.00 9.39
C ILE A 40 -19.99 1.46 10.84
N ASN A 41 -20.31 0.52 11.73
CA ASN A 41 -20.60 0.80 13.12
C ASN A 41 -19.34 1.21 13.89
N ALA A 42 -18.16 0.64 13.58
CA ALA A 42 -16.91 1.03 14.22
C ALA A 42 -16.57 2.51 13.94
N GLU A 43 -16.65 2.93 12.68
CA GLU A 43 -16.43 4.31 12.27
C GLU A 43 -17.48 5.26 12.90
N SER A 44 -18.76 4.90 12.83
CA SER A 44 -19.84 5.67 13.47
C SER A 44 -19.65 5.81 14.97
N HIS A 45 -19.25 4.73 15.66
CA HIS A 45 -19.03 4.74 17.11
C HIS A 45 -17.86 5.64 17.50
N PHE A 46 -16.75 5.59 16.76
CA PHE A 46 -15.62 6.48 16.98
C PHE A 46 -16.05 7.95 16.90
N TYR A 47 -16.78 8.35 15.85
CA TYR A 47 -17.24 9.73 15.71
C TYR A 47 -18.25 10.18 16.78
N GLN A 48 -19.09 9.26 17.27
CA GLN A 48 -20.11 9.58 18.27
C GLN A 48 -19.57 9.63 19.70
N HIS A 49 -18.52 8.85 20.01
CA HIS A 49 -18.13 8.58 21.40
C HIS A 49 -16.63 8.77 21.70
N GLY A 50 -15.75 8.74 20.70
CA GLY A 50 -14.29 8.71 20.91
C GLY A 50 -13.48 9.75 20.15
N TYR A 51 -14.11 10.58 19.31
CA TYR A 51 -13.39 11.49 18.41
C TYR A 51 -12.53 12.52 19.14
N ALA A 52 -11.25 12.56 18.78
CA ALA A 52 -10.30 13.62 19.12
C ALA A 52 -9.15 13.64 18.11
N ALA A 53 -8.41 14.75 18.06
CA ALA A 53 -7.15 14.79 17.33
C ALA A 53 -6.11 13.84 17.99
N VAL A 54 -5.36 13.12 17.16
CA VAL A 54 -4.29 12.21 17.61
C VAL A 54 -2.95 12.93 17.84
N HIS A 55 -2.03 12.28 18.56
CA HIS A 55 -0.62 12.67 18.79
C HIS A 55 -0.34 14.01 19.50
N ARG A 56 -1.35 14.87 19.74
CA ARG A 56 -1.14 16.24 20.26
C ARG A 56 -1.81 16.57 21.59
N GLY A 57 -2.71 15.71 22.07
CA GLY A 57 -3.49 15.98 23.28
C GLY A 57 -3.02 15.17 24.48
N ILE A 58 -2.84 15.86 25.61
CA ILE A 58 -2.62 15.22 26.92
C ILE A 58 -3.93 14.76 27.59
N HIS A 59 -5.08 15.10 27.00
CA HIS A 59 -6.40 14.74 27.54
C HIS A 59 -6.82 13.33 27.11
N THR A 60 -7.68 12.71 27.92
CA THR A 60 -8.08 11.30 27.78
C THR A 60 -8.54 10.92 26.38
N LEU A 61 -9.41 11.71 25.74
CA LEU A 61 -9.91 11.39 24.40
C LEU A 61 -8.81 11.35 23.33
N SER A 62 -7.83 12.26 23.39
CA SER A 62 -6.72 12.27 22.42
C SER A 62 -5.77 11.09 22.65
N GLN A 63 -5.51 10.74 23.90
CA GLN A 63 -4.71 9.55 24.22
C GLN A 63 -5.40 8.26 23.77
N GLN A 64 -6.72 8.16 23.97
CA GLN A 64 -7.49 7.00 23.52
C GLN A 64 -7.51 6.90 21.99
N ALA A 65 -7.82 7.99 21.28
CA ALA A 65 -7.82 8.00 19.81
C ALA A 65 -6.43 7.66 19.23
N THR A 66 -5.35 8.17 19.84
CA THR A 66 -3.98 7.83 19.43
C THR A 66 -3.69 6.34 19.66
N SER A 67 -4.11 5.79 20.80
CA SER A 67 -3.93 4.37 21.11
C SER A 67 -4.72 3.48 20.14
N ASP A 68 -5.95 3.86 19.79
CA ASP A 68 -6.79 3.13 18.84
C ASP A 68 -6.17 3.13 17.43
N MET A 69 -5.61 4.26 17.00
CA MET A 69 -4.90 4.35 15.71
C MET A 69 -3.66 3.46 15.65
N GLU A 70 -2.81 3.50 16.69
CA GLU A 70 -1.60 2.66 16.74
C GLU A 70 -1.97 1.17 16.89
N ASN A 71 -3.06 0.83 17.57
CA ASN A 71 -3.59 -0.54 17.59
C ASN A 71 -4.03 -1.02 16.20
N VAL A 72 -4.60 -0.15 15.36
CA VAL A 72 -4.91 -0.48 13.95
C VAL A 72 -3.62 -0.69 13.16
N ARG A 73 -2.57 0.09 13.42
CA ARG A 73 -1.25 -0.09 12.79
C ARG A 73 -0.65 -1.46 13.12
N ASP A 74 -0.67 -1.86 14.39
CA ASP A 74 -0.25 -3.19 14.82
C ASP A 74 -1.10 -4.31 14.19
N GLN A 75 -2.41 -4.12 14.09
CA GLN A 75 -3.29 -5.08 13.40
C GLN A 75 -2.95 -5.21 11.91
N ALA A 76 -2.69 -4.09 11.22
CA ALA A 76 -2.27 -4.09 9.83
C ALA A 76 -0.92 -4.80 9.65
N ALA A 77 0.04 -4.56 10.55
CA ALA A 77 1.32 -5.25 10.56
C ALA A 77 1.14 -6.77 10.70
N ARG A 78 0.36 -7.22 11.68
CA ARG A 78 0.05 -8.63 11.89
C ARG A 78 -0.72 -9.25 10.73
N PHE A 79 -1.61 -8.50 10.10
CA PHE A 79 -2.43 -8.98 8.99
C PHE A 79 -1.60 -9.41 7.77
N ILE A 80 -0.53 -8.68 7.46
CA ILE A 80 0.42 -9.02 6.38
C ILE A 80 1.69 -9.73 6.86
N ASN A 81 1.76 -10.07 8.16
CA ASN A 81 2.94 -10.61 8.82
C ASN A 81 4.21 -9.73 8.64
N ALA A 82 4.11 -8.42 8.86
CA ALA A 82 5.28 -7.54 8.97
C ALA A 82 6.02 -7.78 10.30
N GLN A 83 7.31 -7.41 10.37
CA GLN A 83 8.12 -7.65 11.56
C GLN A 83 7.79 -6.65 12.69
N SER A 84 7.38 -5.44 12.33
CA SER A 84 7.01 -4.38 13.27
C SER A 84 5.90 -3.50 12.72
N GLN A 85 5.09 -2.93 13.61
CA GLN A 85 4.15 -1.86 13.26
C GLN A 85 4.85 -0.61 12.72
N GLU A 86 6.12 -0.39 13.06
CA GLU A 86 6.91 0.73 12.54
C GLU A 86 7.27 0.59 11.05
N GLU A 87 6.98 -0.56 10.45
CA GLU A 87 7.10 -0.81 9.01
C GLU A 87 5.82 -0.45 8.24
N ILE A 88 4.78 0.02 8.94
CA ILE A 88 3.46 0.32 8.38
C ILE A 88 3.25 1.84 8.35
N VAL A 89 3.09 2.37 7.14
CA VAL A 89 2.70 3.76 6.89
C VAL A 89 1.24 3.82 6.44
N PHE A 90 0.44 4.66 7.09
CA PHE A 90 -0.90 4.99 6.64
C PHE A 90 -0.84 5.95 5.46
N VAL A 91 -1.58 5.61 4.42
CA VAL A 91 -1.71 6.41 3.19
C VAL A 91 -3.19 6.48 2.79
N LYS A 92 -3.55 7.32 1.82
CA LYS A 92 -4.92 7.46 1.30
C LYS A 92 -5.38 6.23 0.50
N GLY A 93 -4.44 5.40 0.05
CA GLY A 93 -4.65 4.20 -0.76
C GLY A 93 -3.35 3.73 -1.42
N THR A 94 -3.42 2.60 -2.13
CA THR A 94 -2.28 2.01 -2.86
C THR A 94 -1.57 3.02 -3.76
N THR A 95 -2.36 3.83 -4.49
CA THR A 95 -1.80 4.86 -5.37
C THR A 95 -0.90 5.84 -4.63
N GLU A 96 -1.30 6.29 -3.44
CA GLU A 96 -0.49 7.23 -2.66
C GLU A 96 0.76 6.52 -2.09
N GLY A 97 0.62 5.28 -1.62
CA GLY A 97 1.77 4.48 -1.15
C GLY A 97 2.84 4.31 -2.23
N ILE A 98 2.45 4.01 -3.47
CA ILE A 98 3.39 3.89 -4.59
C ILE A 98 4.00 5.26 -4.94
N ASN A 99 3.20 6.33 -4.93
CA ASN A 99 3.72 7.68 -5.16
C ASN A 99 4.70 8.14 -4.08
N LEU A 100 4.46 7.78 -2.82
CA LEU A 100 5.38 8.05 -1.72
C LEU A 100 6.73 7.39 -2.02
N VAL A 101 6.75 6.09 -2.32
CA VAL A 101 7.99 5.37 -2.66
C VAL A 101 8.69 6.00 -3.88
N ALA A 102 7.94 6.31 -4.94
CA ALA A 102 8.50 6.93 -6.14
C ALA A 102 9.10 8.33 -5.86
N ASN A 103 8.47 9.14 -5.01
CA ASN A 103 8.92 10.51 -4.76
C ASN A 103 10.00 10.61 -3.68
N THR A 104 10.05 9.68 -2.72
CA THR A 104 11.10 9.65 -1.69
C THR A 104 12.25 8.74 -2.12
N TRP A 105 12.12 7.43 -1.90
CA TRP A 105 13.13 6.43 -2.23
C TRP A 105 13.57 6.57 -3.69
N GLY A 106 12.62 6.67 -4.62
CA GLY A 106 12.91 6.77 -6.04
C GLY A 106 13.76 7.99 -6.40
N SER A 107 13.38 9.18 -5.91
CA SER A 107 14.14 10.42 -6.18
C SER A 107 15.54 10.42 -5.55
N SER A 108 15.76 9.67 -4.47
CA SER A 108 17.07 9.56 -3.81
C SER A 108 17.97 8.47 -4.38
N ASN A 109 17.41 7.48 -5.08
CA ASN A 109 18.13 6.27 -5.51
C ASN A 109 18.19 6.06 -7.02
N LEU A 110 17.45 6.83 -7.82
CA LEU A 110 17.52 6.79 -9.28
C LEU A 110 18.17 8.06 -9.83
N GLN A 111 19.06 7.86 -10.80
CA GLN A 111 19.73 8.92 -11.54
C GLN A 111 19.72 8.63 -13.05
N ALA A 112 20.21 9.57 -13.84
CA ALA A 112 20.26 9.45 -15.28
C ALA A 112 21.05 8.19 -15.71
N GLY A 113 20.46 7.38 -16.58
CA GLY A 113 21.05 6.14 -17.06
C GLY A 113 20.79 4.90 -16.19
N ASP A 114 20.18 5.05 -15.01
CA ASP A 114 19.60 3.92 -14.27
C ASP A 114 18.33 3.39 -14.96
N ASN A 115 17.85 2.22 -14.54
CA ASN A 115 16.56 1.70 -14.97
C ASN A 115 15.74 1.13 -13.81
N LEU A 116 14.43 1.05 -14.03
CA LEU A 116 13.48 0.33 -13.21
C LEU A 116 12.62 -0.59 -14.08
N ILE A 117 12.11 -1.67 -13.51
CA ILE A 117 11.29 -2.67 -14.19
C ILE A 117 9.87 -2.58 -13.65
N ILE A 118 8.90 -2.51 -14.56
CA ILE A 118 7.47 -2.77 -14.31
C ILE A 118 7.01 -3.95 -15.15
N THR A 119 5.74 -4.36 -15.03
CA THR A 119 5.16 -5.38 -15.91
C THR A 119 4.10 -4.79 -16.85
N GLU A 120 3.76 -5.52 -17.91
CA GLU A 120 2.72 -5.10 -18.85
C GLU A 120 1.30 -5.19 -18.25
N MET A 121 1.10 -5.94 -17.16
CA MET A 121 -0.20 -6.08 -16.47
C MET A 121 -0.40 -5.13 -15.29
N GLU A 122 0.47 -4.14 -15.10
CA GLU A 122 0.35 -3.20 -13.99
C GLU A 122 -0.92 -2.34 -14.10
N HIS A 123 -1.54 -2.06 -12.95
CA HIS A 123 -2.53 -1.00 -12.86
C HIS A 123 -1.84 0.36 -13.05
N HIS A 124 -2.52 1.38 -13.58
CA HIS A 124 -1.92 2.71 -13.81
C HIS A 124 -1.26 3.33 -12.56
N ALA A 125 -1.78 3.00 -11.37
CA ALA A 125 -1.20 3.40 -10.09
C ALA A 125 0.24 2.90 -9.89
N ASN A 126 0.60 1.76 -10.50
CA ASN A 126 1.94 1.17 -10.50
C ASN A 126 2.67 1.34 -11.85
N ILE A 127 2.27 2.32 -12.68
CA ILE A 127 2.93 2.69 -13.94
C ILE A 127 3.31 4.17 -13.92
N VAL A 128 2.30 5.03 -13.74
CA VAL A 128 2.43 6.48 -13.92
C VAL A 128 3.45 7.10 -12.95
N PRO A 129 3.53 6.72 -11.66
CA PRO A 129 4.54 7.28 -10.76
C PRO A 129 5.97 7.00 -11.23
N TRP A 130 6.21 5.82 -11.80
CA TRP A 130 7.51 5.42 -12.32
C TRP A 130 7.86 6.15 -13.61
N GLN A 131 6.90 6.35 -14.51
CA GLN A 131 7.10 7.17 -15.70
C GLN A 131 7.41 8.63 -15.33
N MET A 132 6.69 9.20 -14.36
CA MET A 132 6.96 10.56 -13.85
C MET A 132 8.34 10.65 -13.20
N LEU A 133 8.76 9.63 -12.44
CA LEU A 133 10.09 9.58 -11.83
C LEU A 133 11.19 9.49 -12.91
N ALA A 134 11.01 8.61 -13.90
CA ALA A 134 11.91 8.45 -15.04
C ALA A 134 12.09 9.76 -15.81
N GLN A 135 11.00 10.50 -16.06
CA GLN A 135 11.06 11.82 -16.70
C GLN A 135 11.90 12.83 -15.90
N ARG A 136 11.83 12.81 -14.57
CA ARG A 136 12.59 13.73 -13.71
C ARG A 136 14.06 13.34 -13.53
N THR A 137 14.35 12.05 -13.48
CA THR A 137 15.69 11.51 -13.16
C THR A 137 16.51 11.17 -14.39
N GLY A 138 15.87 10.95 -15.54
CA GLY A 138 16.52 10.39 -16.74
C GLY A 138 16.72 8.87 -16.67
N ALA A 139 16.03 8.17 -15.76
CA ALA A 139 16.02 6.72 -15.71
C ALA A 139 15.14 6.11 -16.82
N GLU A 140 15.40 4.86 -17.19
CA GLU A 140 14.62 4.07 -18.14
C GLU A 140 13.55 3.25 -17.41
N VAL A 141 12.33 3.18 -17.97
CA VAL A 141 11.30 2.22 -17.54
C VAL A 141 11.30 1.04 -18.49
N ARG A 142 11.70 -0.13 -17.99
CA ARG A 142 11.67 -1.41 -18.69
C ARG A 142 10.39 -2.16 -18.33
N VAL A 143 9.89 -2.97 -19.27
CA VAL A 143 8.61 -3.68 -19.10
C VAL A 143 8.83 -5.17 -19.29
N LEU A 144 8.43 -5.96 -18.29
CA LEU A 144 8.29 -7.42 -18.40
C LEU A 144 6.97 -7.74 -19.12
N PRO A 145 7.01 -8.34 -20.31
CA PRO A 145 5.81 -8.55 -21.12
C PRO A 145 4.97 -9.72 -20.63
N LEU A 146 3.74 -9.78 -21.14
CA LEU A 146 2.88 -10.95 -21.00
C LEU A 146 3.19 -12.01 -22.06
N ASN A 147 2.89 -13.26 -21.73
CA ASN A 147 2.75 -14.34 -22.69
C ASN A 147 1.29 -14.45 -23.17
N ASP A 148 1.05 -15.31 -24.17
CA ASP A 148 -0.29 -15.51 -24.75
C ASP A 148 -1.34 -16.09 -23.77
N ASN A 149 -0.90 -16.61 -22.62
CA ASN A 149 -1.78 -17.12 -21.56
C ASN A 149 -2.22 -16.02 -20.56
N GLY A 150 -1.75 -14.78 -20.72
CA GLY A 150 -2.01 -13.70 -19.75
C GLY A 150 -1.15 -13.80 -18.48
N GLU A 151 -0.04 -14.52 -18.55
CA GLU A 151 0.95 -14.64 -17.48
C GLU A 151 2.19 -13.81 -17.82
N LEU A 152 3.01 -13.47 -16.82
CA LEU A 152 4.30 -12.82 -17.06
C LEU A 152 5.27 -13.78 -17.76
N ALA A 153 5.99 -13.29 -18.77
CA ALA A 153 7.07 -14.01 -19.43
C ALA A 153 8.35 -14.04 -18.55
N LEU A 154 8.29 -14.76 -17.42
CA LEU A 154 9.30 -14.73 -16.35
C LEU A 154 10.71 -15.11 -16.82
N GLU A 155 10.84 -15.93 -17.86
CA GLU A 155 12.11 -16.26 -18.50
C GLU A 155 12.86 -15.02 -19.02
N GLN A 156 12.15 -13.93 -19.32
CA GLN A 156 12.72 -12.68 -19.81
C GLN A 156 13.22 -11.77 -18.69
N LEU A 157 12.81 -12.00 -17.44
CA LEU A 157 13.15 -11.12 -16.31
C LEU A 157 14.66 -11.00 -16.11
N ALA A 158 15.40 -12.08 -16.29
CA ALA A 158 16.87 -12.06 -16.15
C ALA A 158 17.54 -11.13 -17.17
N GLY A 159 16.98 -11.00 -18.37
CA GLY A 159 17.51 -10.13 -19.42
C GLY A 159 17.19 -8.65 -19.20
N LEU A 160 16.20 -8.34 -18.37
CA LEU A 160 15.82 -6.96 -18.02
C LEU A 160 16.66 -6.39 -16.87
N ILE A 161 17.24 -7.25 -16.03
CA ILE A 161 18.05 -6.86 -14.88
C ILE A 161 19.51 -6.67 -15.32
N ASP A 162 20.05 -5.48 -15.07
CA ASP A 162 21.47 -5.17 -15.23
C ASP A 162 22.03 -4.45 -14.00
N SER A 163 23.31 -4.06 -14.05
CA SER A 163 23.98 -3.35 -12.94
C SER A 163 23.42 -1.94 -12.66
N ARG A 164 22.52 -1.45 -13.53
CA ARG A 164 21.87 -0.14 -13.43
C ARG A 164 20.39 -0.27 -13.04
N THR A 165 19.87 -1.49 -12.90
CA THR A 165 18.53 -1.72 -12.37
C THR A 165 18.50 -1.35 -10.89
N ARG A 166 17.56 -0.49 -10.50
CA ARG A 166 17.42 -0.01 -9.10
C ARG A 166 16.16 -0.55 -8.44
N LEU A 167 15.07 -0.65 -9.19
CA LEU A 167 13.78 -1.06 -8.67
C LEU A 167 13.04 -2.01 -9.61
N LEU A 168 12.31 -2.97 -9.04
CA LEU A 168 11.30 -3.77 -9.70
C LEU A 168 9.96 -3.54 -9.00
N ALA A 169 8.97 -3.02 -9.71
CA ALA A 169 7.60 -2.93 -9.24
C ALA A 169 6.73 -3.97 -9.95
N VAL A 170 5.96 -4.74 -9.19
CA VAL A 170 5.13 -5.83 -9.74
C VAL A 170 3.80 -5.96 -9.01
N THR A 171 2.72 -6.19 -9.74
CA THR A 171 1.43 -6.54 -9.13
C THR A 171 1.43 -7.96 -8.59
N HIS A 172 0.86 -8.16 -7.40
CA HIS A 172 0.69 -9.50 -6.82
C HIS A 172 -0.43 -10.28 -7.51
N VAL A 173 -1.57 -9.60 -7.76
CA VAL A 173 -2.73 -10.15 -8.47
C VAL A 173 -3.24 -9.12 -9.47
N SER A 174 -3.32 -9.50 -10.74
CA SER A 174 -3.84 -8.61 -11.79
C SER A 174 -5.30 -8.23 -11.52
N ASN A 175 -5.61 -6.94 -11.57
CA ASN A 175 -6.99 -6.45 -11.41
C ASN A 175 -7.90 -6.73 -12.61
N VAL A 176 -7.34 -7.17 -13.75
CA VAL A 176 -8.09 -7.45 -14.97
C VAL A 176 -8.14 -8.95 -15.24
N LEU A 177 -6.97 -9.60 -15.27
CA LEU A 177 -6.87 -11.02 -15.63
C LEU A 177 -7.10 -11.96 -14.44
N GLY A 178 -6.96 -11.47 -13.21
CA GLY A 178 -6.96 -12.31 -12.02
C GLY A 178 -5.70 -13.19 -11.88
N THR A 179 -4.72 -13.03 -12.76
CA THR A 179 -3.43 -13.74 -12.71
C THR A 179 -2.74 -13.48 -11.37
N VAL A 180 -2.41 -14.54 -10.64
CA VAL A 180 -1.63 -14.49 -9.41
C VAL A 180 -0.16 -14.67 -9.78
N ASN A 181 0.63 -13.61 -9.65
CA ASN A 181 2.05 -13.66 -9.99
C ASN A 181 2.85 -14.37 -8.89
N PRO A 182 3.89 -15.15 -9.23
CA PRO A 182 4.76 -15.80 -8.25
C PRO A 182 5.73 -14.77 -7.63
N VAL A 183 5.18 -13.80 -6.90
CA VAL A 183 5.92 -12.63 -6.38
C VAL A 183 7.13 -13.00 -5.54
N LYS A 184 7.06 -14.08 -4.76
CA LYS A 184 8.21 -14.58 -4.00
C LYS A 184 9.40 -14.92 -4.90
N ALA A 185 9.16 -15.60 -6.03
CA ALA A 185 10.22 -15.96 -6.96
C ALA A 185 10.78 -14.73 -7.70
N ILE A 186 9.89 -13.82 -8.12
CA ILE A 186 10.25 -12.56 -8.79
C ILE A 186 11.10 -11.68 -7.86
N VAL A 187 10.64 -11.51 -6.61
CA VAL A 187 11.34 -10.74 -5.59
C VAL A 187 12.69 -11.38 -5.28
N ALA A 188 12.75 -12.70 -5.08
CA ALA A 188 14.02 -13.38 -4.82
C ALA A 188 15.06 -13.15 -5.94
N GLN A 189 14.63 -13.21 -7.20
CA GLN A 189 15.49 -12.94 -8.35
C GLN A 189 15.99 -11.49 -8.39
N ALA A 190 15.11 -10.51 -8.14
CA ALA A 190 15.48 -9.10 -8.08
C ALA A 190 16.45 -8.81 -6.91
N LYS A 191 16.15 -9.33 -5.72
CA LYS A 191 16.97 -9.18 -4.51
C LYS A 191 18.36 -9.79 -4.69
N ALA A 192 18.49 -10.92 -5.39
CA ALA A 192 19.79 -11.53 -5.71
C ALA A 192 20.69 -10.62 -6.56
N ALA A 193 20.11 -9.67 -7.30
CA ALA A 193 20.82 -8.65 -8.06
C ALA A 193 20.96 -7.30 -7.32
N GLY A 194 20.55 -7.23 -6.05
CA GLY A 194 20.58 -5.98 -5.26
C GLY A 194 19.50 -4.97 -5.65
N VAL A 195 18.45 -5.40 -6.37
CA VAL A 195 17.34 -4.55 -6.82
C VAL A 195 16.29 -4.42 -5.72
N VAL A 196 15.81 -3.21 -5.46
CA VAL A 196 14.72 -2.94 -4.52
C VAL A 196 13.38 -3.34 -5.13
N THR A 197 12.46 -3.86 -4.32
CA THR A 197 11.21 -4.46 -4.80
C THR A 197 9.97 -3.79 -4.23
N LEU A 198 9.02 -3.43 -5.08
CA LEU A 198 7.69 -2.98 -4.67
C LEU A 198 6.63 -3.92 -5.19
N VAL A 199 5.74 -4.36 -4.31
CA VAL A 199 4.60 -5.21 -4.67
C VAL A 199 3.29 -4.44 -4.55
N ASP A 200 2.54 -4.30 -5.64
CA ASP A 200 1.15 -3.83 -5.62
C ASP A 200 0.24 -5.00 -5.21
N GLY A 201 -0.17 -5.00 -3.96
CA GLY A 201 -1.02 -6.00 -3.34
C GLY A 201 -2.50 -5.67 -3.32
N ALA A 202 -2.95 -4.65 -4.06
CA ALA A 202 -4.31 -4.11 -3.93
C ALA A 202 -5.43 -5.14 -4.18
N GLN A 203 -5.17 -6.16 -4.99
CA GLN A 203 -6.10 -7.26 -5.30
C GLN A 203 -5.73 -8.59 -4.64
N ALA A 204 -4.65 -8.65 -3.86
CA ALA A 204 -4.23 -9.91 -3.23
C ALA A 204 -4.82 -10.08 -1.83
N VAL A 205 -4.80 -9.00 -1.04
CA VAL A 205 -5.05 -9.03 0.40
C VAL A 205 -6.46 -9.45 0.82
N MET A 206 -7.44 -9.39 -0.08
CA MET A 206 -8.81 -9.86 0.19
C MET A 206 -9.04 -11.32 -0.25
N HIS A 207 -8.12 -11.89 -1.02
CA HIS A 207 -8.29 -13.21 -1.65
C HIS A 207 -7.44 -14.29 -0.98
N ASP A 208 -6.26 -13.96 -0.47
CA ASP A 208 -5.41 -14.91 0.22
C ASP A 208 -4.63 -14.24 1.37
N LYS A 209 -4.07 -15.07 2.26
CA LYS A 209 -3.19 -14.61 3.32
C LYS A 209 -1.88 -14.12 2.70
N VAL A 210 -1.47 -12.91 3.07
CA VAL A 210 -0.21 -12.31 2.64
C VAL A 210 0.81 -12.40 3.78
N ASP A 211 2.04 -12.78 3.43
CA ASP A 211 3.19 -12.80 4.33
C ASP A 211 4.35 -12.05 3.68
N VAL A 212 4.55 -10.78 4.05
CA VAL A 212 5.59 -9.94 3.45
C VAL A 212 7.00 -10.37 3.85
N GLN A 213 7.15 -11.06 4.99
CA GLN A 213 8.43 -11.64 5.38
C GLN A 213 8.79 -12.83 4.48
N ASP A 214 7.83 -13.71 4.18
CA ASP A 214 8.06 -14.85 3.27
C ASP A 214 8.23 -14.43 1.80
N ILE A 215 7.45 -13.44 1.34
CA ILE A 215 7.63 -12.83 0.02
C ILE A 215 9.01 -12.16 -0.07
N GLY A 216 9.45 -11.54 1.03
CA GLY A 216 10.75 -10.90 1.13
C GLY A 216 10.83 -9.54 0.44
N CYS A 217 9.71 -8.94 0.03
CA CYS A 217 9.68 -7.64 -0.67
C CYS A 217 10.18 -6.49 0.20
N ASP A 218 10.57 -5.39 -0.44
CA ASP A 218 11.02 -4.18 0.24
C ASP A 218 9.87 -3.24 0.56
N PHE A 219 8.88 -3.15 -0.34
CA PHE A 219 7.63 -2.42 -0.17
C PHE A 219 6.43 -3.26 -0.59
N TYR A 220 5.29 -3.06 0.09
CA TYR A 220 4.02 -3.71 -0.26
C TYR A 220 2.85 -2.75 0.00
N ALA A 221 2.01 -2.49 -1.01
CA ALA A 221 0.94 -1.50 -0.89
C ALA A 221 -0.45 -2.10 -1.17
N PHE A 222 -1.46 -1.72 -0.36
CA PHE A 222 -2.85 -2.12 -0.57
C PHE A 222 -3.84 -1.07 -0.05
N SER A 223 -5.09 -1.14 -0.52
CA SER A 223 -6.14 -0.18 -0.18
C SER A 223 -7.26 -0.82 0.64
N SER A 224 -7.72 -0.15 1.70
CA SER A 224 -8.75 -0.71 2.58
C SER A 224 -10.12 -0.81 1.90
N HIS A 225 -10.46 0.09 0.98
CA HIS A 225 -11.74 0.07 0.26
C HIS A 225 -11.95 -1.17 -0.62
N LYS A 226 -10.89 -1.91 -0.95
CA LYS A 226 -10.97 -3.22 -1.62
C LYS A 226 -10.94 -4.39 -0.65
N LEU A 227 -10.57 -4.14 0.60
CA LEU A 227 -10.57 -5.07 1.74
C LEU A 227 -11.75 -4.81 2.68
N TYR A 228 -12.93 -4.53 2.11
CA TYR A 228 -14.18 -4.27 2.85
C TYR A 228 -14.13 -3.09 3.86
N GLY A 229 -13.09 -2.26 3.81
CA GLY A 229 -12.87 -1.13 4.70
C GLY A 229 -13.39 0.21 4.15
N PRO A 230 -13.14 1.32 4.87
CA PRO A 230 -13.54 2.67 4.46
C PRO A 230 -12.78 3.14 3.22
N ASN A 231 -13.20 4.26 2.64
CA ASN A 231 -12.44 4.94 1.61
C ASN A 231 -11.38 5.85 2.23
N GLY A 232 -10.36 6.22 1.45
CA GLY A 232 -9.38 7.22 1.87
C GLY A 232 -8.34 6.72 2.87
N VAL A 233 -8.24 5.41 3.05
CA VAL A 233 -7.21 4.73 3.85
C VAL A 233 -6.60 3.59 3.02
N GLY A 234 -5.31 3.39 3.19
CA GLY A 234 -4.50 2.34 2.61
C GLY A 234 -3.25 2.15 3.45
N ILE A 235 -2.50 1.10 3.12
CA ILE A 235 -1.30 0.72 3.82
C ILE A 235 -0.16 0.67 2.82
N LEU A 236 0.95 1.30 3.19
CA LEU A 236 2.26 1.05 2.62
C LEU A 236 3.09 0.35 3.70
N TYR A 237 3.42 -0.91 3.47
CA TYR A 237 4.51 -1.59 4.15
C TYR A 237 5.84 -1.19 3.51
N GLY A 238 6.86 -0.94 4.32
CA GLY A 238 8.23 -0.81 3.89
C GLY A 238 9.19 -1.38 4.92
N ARG A 239 10.24 -2.09 4.49
CA ARG A 239 11.27 -2.58 5.40
C ARG A 239 11.85 -1.45 6.24
N LYS A 240 11.97 -1.66 7.55
CA LYS A 240 12.40 -0.61 8.50
C LYS A 240 13.69 0.10 8.07
N ALA A 241 14.69 -0.67 7.63
CA ALA A 241 15.97 -0.13 7.18
C ALA A 241 15.83 0.86 6.01
N LEU A 242 14.93 0.59 5.05
CA LEU A 242 14.69 1.50 3.94
C LEU A 242 13.87 2.71 4.36
N LEU A 243 12.82 2.51 5.18
CA LEU A 243 12.00 3.61 5.68
C LEU A 243 12.82 4.63 6.50
N ASP A 244 13.81 4.16 7.26
CA ASP A 244 14.68 5.02 8.07
C ASP A 244 15.57 5.93 7.22
N GLU A 245 16.03 5.42 6.07
CA GLU A 245 16.87 6.15 5.11
C GLU A 245 16.08 7.09 4.20
N MET A 246 14.78 6.84 4.03
CA MET A 246 13.93 7.62 3.13
C MET A 246 13.67 9.05 3.67
N PRO A 247 13.85 10.10 2.84
CA PRO A 247 13.49 11.47 3.20
C PRO A 247 11.96 11.65 3.23
N PRO A 248 11.43 12.65 3.93
CA PRO A 248 9.99 12.93 3.94
C PRO A 248 9.47 13.33 2.54
N TRP A 249 8.16 13.12 2.29
CA TRP A 249 7.48 13.55 1.07
C TRP A 249 6.61 14.79 1.27
N GLU A 250 5.46 14.62 1.93
CA GLU A 250 4.59 15.72 2.34
C GLU A 250 5.13 16.33 3.64
N GLY A 251 5.19 17.66 3.72
CA GLY A 251 5.69 18.39 4.89
C GLY A 251 4.56 19.05 5.66
N GLY A 252 4.58 18.96 6.99
CA GLY A 252 3.54 19.55 7.83
C GLY A 252 3.70 19.20 9.31
N GLY A 253 2.63 19.37 10.09
CA GLY A 253 2.62 18.89 11.47
C GLY A 253 2.60 17.35 11.54
N SER A 254 2.82 16.81 12.74
CA SER A 254 2.86 15.36 13.05
C SER A 254 4.08 14.60 12.51
N MET A 255 4.61 14.99 11.35
CA MET A 255 5.81 14.38 10.74
C MET A 255 7.15 15.00 11.18
N ILE A 256 7.09 16.12 11.91
CA ILE A 256 8.24 16.87 12.42
C ILE A 256 8.63 16.46 13.83
N GLU A 257 9.92 16.49 14.14
CA GLU A 257 10.43 16.45 15.52
C GLU A 257 10.53 17.87 16.09
N ARG A 258 11.14 18.81 15.34
CA ARG A 258 11.34 20.19 15.79
C ARG A 258 11.39 21.17 14.64
N VAL A 259 10.76 22.33 14.82
CA VAL A 259 10.84 23.49 13.91
C VAL A 259 11.50 24.66 14.63
N ILE A 260 12.58 25.21 14.06
CA ILE A 260 13.35 26.32 14.62
C ILE A 260 13.50 27.40 13.55
N LEU A 261 12.96 28.58 13.78
CA LEU A 261 13.18 29.72 12.89
C LEU A 261 14.38 30.55 13.39
N PRO A 262 15.34 30.94 12.52
CA PRO A 262 15.45 30.64 11.08
C PRO A 262 16.27 29.37 10.75
N THR A 263 16.66 28.57 11.74
CA THR A 263 17.70 27.52 11.63
C THR A 263 17.29 26.29 10.81
N GLY A 264 16.02 25.90 10.77
CA GLY A 264 15.54 24.76 10.01
C GLY A 264 14.60 23.84 10.78
N THR A 265 14.34 22.65 10.22
CA THR A 265 13.38 21.65 10.73
C THR A 265 14.02 20.27 10.75
N THR A 266 13.76 19.49 11.80
CA THR A 266 14.11 18.06 11.90
C THR A 266 12.84 17.20 11.86
N TRP A 267 12.97 15.97 11.37
CA TRP A 267 11.85 15.07 11.07
C TRP A 267 11.73 13.95 12.10
N ASN A 268 10.52 13.44 12.31
CA ASN A 268 10.30 12.24 13.11
C ASN A 268 10.96 11.01 12.47
N SER A 269 11.02 9.92 13.22
CA SER A 269 11.33 8.59 12.68
C SER A 269 10.20 8.08 11.77
N ALA A 270 10.52 7.10 10.92
CA ALA A 270 9.48 6.30 10.29
C ALA A 270 8.67 5.54 11.37
N PRO A 271 7.36 5.31 11.15
CA PRO A 271 6.58 5.64 9.96
C PRO A 271 6.01 7.07 9.96
N TRP A 272 5.92 7.73 11.12
CA TRP A 272 5.25 9.02 11.29
C TRP A 272 5.86 10.16 10.45
N ARG A 273 7.13 10.06 10.03
CA ARG A 273 7.77 10.95 9.05
C ARG A 273 6.96 11.09 7.75
N PHE A 274 6.17 10.08 7.40
CA PHE A 274 5.42 10.02 6.15
C PHE A 274 3.92 10.36 6.32
N GLU A 275 3.50 10.70 7.53
CA GLU A 275 2.10 10.92 7.92
C GLU A 275 1.91 12.41 8.26
N ALA A 276 1.92 13.24 7.23
CA ALA A 276 1.87 14.69 7.39
C ALA A 276 0.43 15.17 7.63
N GLY A 277 0.25 15.97 8.69
CA GLY A 277 -1.04 16.60 8.99
C GLY A 277 -1.88 15.80 9.99
N THR A 278 -3.19 15.83 9.81
CA THR A 278 -4.13 15.07 10.63
C THR A 278 -4.43 13.75 9.93
N ASP A 279 -4.24 12.66 10.65
CA ASP A 279 -4.52 11.31 10.15
C ASP A 279 -6.02 11.11 9.91
N ARG A 280 -6.34 10.20 8.96
CA ARG A 280 -7.69 9.90 8.50
C ARG A 280 -8.21 8.61 9.08
#